data_AF-A0A938UHJ9-F1
#
_entry.id   AF-A0A938UHJ9-F1
#
_cell.length_a   1.000
_cell.length_b   1.000
_cell.length_c   1.000
_cell.angle_alpha   90.00
_cell.angle_beta   90.00
_cell.angle_gamma   90.00
#
_symmetry.space_group_name_H-M   'P 1'
#
loop_
_entity.id
_entity.type
_entity.pdbx_description
1 polymer ?
#
loop_
_entity_poly.entity_id
_entity_poly.type
_entity_poly.pdbx_seq_one_letter_code
_entity_poly.pdbx_strand_id
1 'polypeptide(L)' 'MNLFRSEEHIRNWARFDPATVEGILSLPDLVKVFSGSYFRRRMDPDWVSHSREYAREMVATLGELGKTGPFWKRPKS' A
#
# COMPACT_ATOMS: atom_id res chain seq x y z
N MET A 1 -7.83 -3.19 -5.21
CA MET A 1 -7.60 -3.69 -3.84
C MET A 1 -8.79 -4.58 -3.51
N ASN A 2 -8.57 -5.85 -3.17
CA ASN A 2 -9.63 -6.77 -2.73
C ASN A 2 -9.45 -7.02 -1.23
N LEU A 3 -10.53 -6.97 -0.45
CA LEU A 3 -10.51 -7.28 0.97
C LEU A 3 -10.97 -8.73 1.18
N PHE A 4 -10.22 -9.49 1.97
CA PHE A 4 -10.51 -10.88 2.27
C PHE A 4 -10.59 -11.08 3.78
N ARG A 5 -11.30 -12.14 4.19
CA ARG A 5 -11.43 -12.51 5.61
C ARG A 5 -10.10 -12.97 6.22
N SER A 6 -9.25 -13.64 5.45
CA SER A 6 -7.91 -14.07 5.87
C SER A 6 -7.01 -14.31 4.66
N GLU A 7 -5.71 -14.46 4.88
CA GLU A 7 -4.73 -14.78 3.83
C GLU A 7 -4.99 -16.13 3.16
N GLU A 8 -5.53 -17.10 3.89
CA GLU A 8 -5.96 -18.38 3.33
C GLU A 8 -7.03 -18.18 2.24
N HIS A 9 -7.99 -17.29 2.46
CA HIS A 9 -9.02 -16.98 1.46
C HIS A 9 -8.42 -16.31 0.21
N ILE A 10 -7.29 -15.60 0.34
CA ILE A 10 -6.56 -15.05 -0.80
C ILE A 10 -5.99 -16.20 -1.64
N ARG A 11 -5.35 -17.18 -1.00
CA ARG A 11 -4.72 -18.32 -1.68
C ARG A 11 -5.74 -19.25 -2.34
N ASN A 12 -6.93 -19.38 -1.75
CA ASN A 12 -8.03 -20.19 -2.28
C ASN A 12 -8.95 -19.43 -3.25
N TRP A 13 -8.67 -18.16 -3.53
CA TRP A 13 -9.46 -17.37 -4.47
C TRP A 13 -9.20 -17.86 -5.90
N ALA A 14 -10.27 -18.07 -6.69
CA ALA A 14 -10.17 -18.59 -8.06
C ALA A 14 -9.33 -17.72 -9.02
N ARG A 15 -9.04 -16.46 -8.66
CA ARG A 15 -8.17 -15.54 -9.43
C ARG A 15 -6.87 -15.21 -8.70
N PHE A 16 -6.46 -16.04 -7.75
CA PHE A 16 -5.17 -15.89 -7.09
C PHE A 16 -4.04 -15.96 -8.13
N ASP A 17 -3.16 -14.96 -8.10
CA ASP A 17 -1.95 -14.92 -8.91
C ASP A 17 -0.73 -14.98 -7.97
N PRO A 18 0.11 -16.03 -8.03
CA PRO A 18 1.32 -16.15 -7.23
C PRO A 18 2.28 -14.95 -7.37
N ALA A 19 2.28 -14.25 -8.50
CA ALA A 19 3.10 -13.05 -8.71
C ALA A 19 2.67 -11.87 -7.81
N THR A 20 1.48 -11.94 -7.20
CA THR A 20 0.92 -10.89 -6.34
C THR A 20 1.13 -11.14 -4.84
N VAL A 21 1.85 -12.21 -4.46
CA VAL A 21 2.08 -12.58 -3.04
C VAL A 21 2.71 -11.44 -2.23
N GLU A 22 3.69 -10.73 -2.80
CA GLU A 22 4.32 -9.58 -2.12
C GLU A 22 3.34 -8.41 -1.88
N GLY A 23 2.24 -8.37 -2.64
CA GLY A 23 1.18 -7.38 -2.55
C GLY A 23 0.16 -7.65 -1.45
N ILE A 24 0.22 -8.81 -0.79
CA ILE A 24 -0.65 -9.12 0.35
C ILE A 24 -0.25 -8.21 1.52
N LEU A 25 -1.23 -7.48 2.05
CA LEU A 25 -1.13 -6.65 3.24
C LEU A 25 -2.07 -7.18 4.32
N SER A 26 -1.57 -7.23 5.55
CA SER A 26 -2.45 -7.42 6.70
C SER A 26 -3.36 -6.20 6.87
N LEU A 27 -4.52 -6.38 7.50
CA LEU A 27 -5.42 -5.25 7.75
C LEU A 27 -4.76 -4.14 8.61
N PRO A 28 -4.00 -4.46 9.69
CA PRO A 28 -3.28 -3.44 10.45
C PRO A 28 -2.26 -2.65 9.59
N ASP A 29 -1.51 -3.33 8.73
CA ASP A 29 -0.54 -2.67 7.84
C ASP A 29 -1.23 -1.74 6.85
N LEU A 30 -2.35 -2.18 6.29
CA LEU A 30 -3.18 -1.36 5.41
C LEU A 30 -3.67 -0.11 6.14
N VAL A 31 -4.20 -0.25 7.36
CA VAL A 31 -4.64 0.89 8.18
C VAL A 31 -3.48 1.83 8.48
N LYS A 32 -2.28 1.32 8.79
CA LYS A 32 -1.08 2.14 9.04
C LYS A 32 -0.75 3.00 7.82
N VAL A 33 -0.68 2.40 6.62
CA VAL A 33 -0.38 3.12 5.38
C VAL A 33 -1.45 4.17 5.06
N PHE A 34 -2.74 3.80 5.17
CA PHE A 34 -3.86 4.69 4.83
C PHE A 34 -4.14 5.77 5.89
N SER A 35 -3.55 5.67 7.09
CA SER A 35 -3.66 6.70 8.11
C SER A 35 -2.59 7.80 7.97
N GLY A 36 -1.62 7.62 7.07
CA GLY A 36 -0.54 8.60 6.82
C GLY A 36 -1.03 9.89 6.14
N SER A 37 -0.17 10.91 6.14
CA SER A 37 -0.48 12.27 5.65
C SER A 37 -1.05 12.29 4.24
N TYR A 38 -0.58 11.39 3.36
CA TYR A 38 -1.02 11.34 1.96
C TYR A 38 -2.54 11.18 1.82
N PHE A 39 -3.14 10.34 2.66
CA PHE A 39 -4.58 10.09 2.67
C PHE A 39 -5.30 10.98 3.67
N ARG A 40 -4.75 11.14 4.88
CA ARG A 40 -5.39 11.89 5.97
C ARG A 40 -5.58 13.37 5.65
N ARG A 41 -4.64 13.98 4.92
CA ARG A 41 -4.63 15.40 4.57
C ARG A 41 -5.20 15.69 3.18
N ARG A 42 -5.78 14.70 2.51
CA ARG A 42 -6.16 14.78 1.08
C ARG A 42 -7.16 15.88 0.74
N MET A 43 -7.85 16.41 1.75
CA MET A 43 -8.82 17.50 1.62
C MET A 43 -8.26 18.87 2.04
N ASP A 44 -6.99 18.95 2.46
CA ASP A 44 -6.37 20.21 2.82
C ASP A 44 -6.20 21.09 1.56
N PRO A 45 -6.45 22.42 1.62
CA PRO A 45 -6.43 23.30 0.45
C PRO A 45 -5.09 23.32 -0.31
N ASP A 46 -3.99 23.06 0.39
CA ASP A 46 -2.63 23.04 -0.11
C ASP A 46 -2.08 21.62 -0.35
N TRP A 47 -2.94 20.59 -0.26
CA TRP A 47 -2.51 19.19 -0.38
C TRP A 47 -1.71 18.92 -1.65
N VAL A 48 -2.08 19.53 -2.78
CA VAL A 48 -1.36 19.33 -4.06
C VAL A 48 0.10 19.78 -3.93
N SER A 49 0.35 20.92 -3.27
CA SER A 49 1.69 21.48 -3.05
C SER A 49 2.56 20.54 -2.19
N HIS A 50 1.95 19.84 -1.24
CA HIS A 50 2.64 18.91 -0.33
C HIS A 50 2.56 17.42 -0.74
N SER A 51 1.79 17.08 -1.79
CA SER A 51 1.49 15.71 -2.18
C SER A 51 2.73 14.84 -2.41
N ARG A 52 3.82 15.44 -2.92
CA ARG A 52 5.11 14.74 -3.14
C ARG A 52 5.82 14.40 -1.83
N GLU A 53 5.74 15.27 -0.82
CA GLU A 53 6.28 15.01 0.50
C GLU A 53 5.51 13.86 1.17
N TYR A 54 4.18 13.96 1.17
CA TYR A 54 3.32 12.93 1.74
C TYR A 54 3.47 11.57 1.02
N ALA A 55 3.72 11.58 -0.30
CA ALA A 55 3.99 10.36 -1.05
C ALA A 55 5.30 9.70 -0.60
N ARG A 56 6.34 10.50 -0.28
CA ARG A 56 7.60 9.96 0.27
C ARG A 56 7.40 9.36 1.65
N GLU A 57 6.59 9.98 2.52
CA GLU A 57 6.22 9.42 3.82
C GLU A 57 5.49 8.08 3.68
N MET A 58 4.55 7.99 2.73
CA MET A 58 3.83 6.75 2.43
C MET A 58 4.80 5.64 1.96
N VAL A 59 5.74 5.97 1.08
CA VAL A 59 6.78 5.02 0.62
C VAL A 59 7.69 4.60 1.78
N ALA A 60 8.08 5.51 2.67
CA ALA A 60 8.85 5.18 3.86
C ALA A 60 8.08 4.22 4.79
N THR A 61 6.79 4.46 4.98
CA THR A 61 5.91 3.57 5.77
C THR A 61 5.84 2.16 5.17
N LEU A 62 5.72 2.05 3.84
CA LEU A 62 5.82 0.75 3.15
C LEU A 62 7.18 0.09 3.35
N GLY A 63 8.26 0.88 3.33
CA GLY A 63 9.62 0.43 3.62
C GLY A 63 9.78 -0.18 5.01
N GLU A 64 9.25 0.48 6.04
CA GLU A 64 9.22 -0.03 7.42
C GLU A 64 8.46 -1.35 7.55
N LEU A 65 7.42 -1.54 6.73
CA LEU A 65 6.61 -2.76 6.68
C LEU A 65 7.24 -3.88 5.83
N GLY A 66 8.48 -3.69 5.34
CA GLY A 66 9.18 -4.64 4.48
C GLY A 66 8.61 -4.72 3.06
N LYS A 67 7.73 -3.79 2.65
CA LYS A 67 7.10 -3.74 1.33
C LYS A 67 8.00 -3.03 0.32
N THR A 68 9.19 -3.59 0.13
CA THR A 68 10.28 -3.05 -0.70
C THR A 68 10.62 -3.91 -1.92
N GLY A 69 9.92 -5.05 -2.08
CA GLY A 69 10.11 -5.99 -3.18
C GLY A 69 9.71 -5.42 -4.55
N PRO A 70 10.02 -6.13 -5.66
CA PRO A 70 9.71 -5.70 -7.02
C PRO A 70 8.25 -5.33 -7.23
N PHE A 71 7.30 -5.98 -6.54
CA PHE A 71 5.88 -5.65 -6.61
C PHE A 71 5.58 -4.18 -6.24
N TRP A 72 6.34 -3.61 -5.31
CA TRP A 72 6.15 -2.27 -4.77
C TRP A 72 6.97 -1.20 -5.48
N LYS A 73 7.78 -1.58 -6.47
CA LYS A 73 8.60 -0.66 -7.26
C LYS A 73 7.88 -0.30 -8.55
N ARG A 74 7.92 0.99 -8.91
CA ARG A 74 7.45 1.42 -10.22
C ARG A 74 8.34 0.80 -11.30
N PRO A 75 7.78 0.25 -12.40
CA PRO A 75 8.60 -0.19 -13.54
C PRO A 75 9.49 0.96 -14.01
N LYS A 76 10.74 0.65 -14.37
CA LYS A 76 11.59 1.63 -15.06
C LYS A 76 10.96 1.91 -16.42
N SER A 77 10.66 3.17 -16.69
CA SER A 77 10.23 3.66 -18.01
C SER A 77 11.40 3.71 -18.98
#